data_AF-J4C4J0-F1
#
_entry.id   AF-J4C4J0-F1
#
_cell.length_a   1.000
_cell.length_b   1.000
_cell.length_c   1.000
_cell.angle_alpha   90.00
_cell.angle_beta   90.00
_cell.angle_gamma   90.00
#
_symmetry.space_group_name_H-M   'P 1'
#
loop_
_entity.id
_entity.type
_entity.pdbx_description
1 polymer ?
#
loop_
_entity_poly.entity_id
_entity_poly.type
_entity_poly.pdbx_seq_one_letter_code
_entity_poly.pdbx_strand_id
1 'polypeptide(L)'
;MRNDNGQFSEFSGINPKPDSVRTLDDYLLALKEDVEEYALLQIGFCLATYSNSSAEAKWILHPYNFYTYSSEIYNTIFLNDTLLWLRDNGFSLDRWVDEGCVSLLKGMFRVDFKRLGDMHSDSVSFITKRTRNNGLHHLIKSIIEYRIPLVFHNGMLDILHLYDKFIGPLPENPVEISREITRFFVGGIFDTKEHLTSNVIHKLEQVSSLRNKNNQYARYESNSEAVTGQSPPGIPGQGRARENTLMSRTREK
;
A
#
# COMPACT_ATOMS: atom_id res chain seq x y z
N MET A 1 -14.37 21.07 1.46
CA MET A 1 -13.83 19.82 0.90
C MET A 1 -12.82 19.31 1.92
N ARG A 2 -13.08 18.15 2.54
CA ARG A 2 -12.13 17.54 3.47
C ARG A 2 -11.00 16.94 2.64
N ASN A 3 -9.76 17.22 3.01
CA ASN A 3 -8.61 16.54 2.43
C ASN A 3 -8.55 15.14 3.04
N ASP A 4 -9.35 14.22 2.49
CA ASP A 4 -9.31 12.80 2.83
C ASP A 4 -8.06 12.19 2.16
N ASN A 5 -6.87 12.58 2.63
CA ASN A 5 -5.61 11.98 2.23
C ASN A 5 -5.44 10.60 2.89
N GLY A 6 -6.39 9.67 2.67
CA GLY A 6 -6.25 8.22 2.78
C GLY A 6 -5.57 7.59 4.00
N GLN A 7 -5.22 8.35 5.04
CA GLN A 7 -4.63 7.84 6.26
C GLN A 7 -5.79 7.32 7.10
N PHE A 8 -5.85 5.99 7.19
CA PHE A 8 -6.83 5.31 8.02
C PHE A 8 -6.43 5.39 9.49
N SER A 9 -5.14 5.56 9.81
CA SER A 9 -4.65 5.68 11.18
C SER A 9 -4.12 7.08 11.47
N GLU A 10 -4.39 7.56 12.68
CA GLU A 10 -3.93 8.85 13.18
C GLU A 10 -3.00 8.61 14.39
N PHE A 11 -1.86 9.29 14.39
CA PHE A 11 -0.81 9.12 15.40
C PHE A 11 -0.54 10.44 16.14
N SER A 12 -0.08 10.37 17.40
CA SER A 12 0.24 11.56 18.19
C SER A 12 1.54 12.25 17.76
N GLY A 13 2.34 11.61 16.92
CA GLY A 13 3.55 12.15 16.33
C GLY A 13 4.17 11.19 15.31
N ILE A 14 5.06 11.73 14.49
CA ILE A 14 5.93 11.01 13.56
C ILE A 14 7.24 11.80 13.51
N ASN A 15 8.39 11.16 13.74
CA ASN A 15 9.66 11.86 13.63
C ASN A 15 10.13 11.94 12.17
N PRO A 16 10.70 13.08 11.73
CA PRO A 16 11.46 13.10 10.49
C PRO A 16 12.60 12.09 10.60
N LYS A 17 12.75 11.24 9.58
CA LYS A 17 13.77 10.19 9.61
C LYS A 17 15.15 10.83 9.49
N PRO A 18 16.11 10.45 10.35
CA PRO A 18 17.42 11.09 10.36
C PRO A 18 18.19 10.75 9.09
N ASP A 19 19.10 11.64 8.70
CA ASP A 19 19.96 11.44 7.52
C ASP A 19 20.84 10.18 7.63
N SER A 20 20.99 9.62 8.84
CA SER A 20 21.70 8.37 9.08
C SER A 20 20.97 7.12 8.58
N VAL A 21 19.67 7.20 8.25
CA VAL A 21 18.94 6.07 7.66
C VAL A 21 19.46 5.79 6.26
N ARG A 22 20.14 4.66 6.07
CA ARG A 22 20.75 4.25 4.79
C ARG A 22 20.20 2.93 4.26
N THR A 23 19.68 2.09 5.13
CA THR A 23 19.19 0.75 4.80
C THR A 23 17.71 0.59 5.16
N LEU A 24 17.08 -0.47 4.65
CA LEU A 24 15.71 -0.83 5.04
C LEU A 24 15.63 -1.17 6.53
N ASP A 25 16.67 -1.79 7.07
CA ASP A 25 16.78 -2.14 8.48
C ASP A 25 16.85 -0.88 9.35
N ASP A 26 17.66 0.12 8.96
CA ASP A 26 17.72 1.41 9.66
C ASP A 26 16.36 2.11 9.64
N TYR A 27 15.67 2.07 8.49
CA TYR A 27 14.35 2.66 8.35
C TYR A 27 13.32 1.95 9.23
N LEU A 28 13.36 0.62 9.30
CA LEU A 28 12.46 -0.18 10.12
C LEU A 28 12.67 0.08 11.61
N LEU A 29 13.93 0.22 12.05
CA LEU A 29 14.26 0.59 13.43
C LEU A 29 13.81 2.03 13.75
N ALA A 30 14.02 2.97 12.84
CA ALA A 30 13.53 4.34 13.01
C ALA A 30 12.00 4.45 13.02
N LEU A 31 11.27 3.49 12.42
CA LEU A 31 9.82 3.39 12.58
C LEU A 31 9.43 2.71 13.90
N LYS A 32 10.17 1.71 14.36
CA LYS A 32 9.96 1.10 15.69
C LYS A 32 10.04 2.15 16.79
N GLU A 33 11.06 3.01 16.75
CA GLU A 33 11.21 4.12 17.70
C GLU A 33 9.96 5.00 17.75
N ASP A 34 9.44 5.42 16.59
CA ASP A 34 8.19 6.19 16.52
C ASP A 34 7.00 5.42 17.10
N VAL A 35 6.90 4.11 16.85
CA VAL A 35 5.80 3.29 17.36
C VAL A 35 5.81 3.20 18.88
N GLU A 36 6.99 3.18 19.49
CA GLU A 36 7.17 3.11 20.94
C GLU A 36 6.99 4.47 21.61
N GLU A 37 7.34 5.55 20.91
CA GLU A 37 7.24 6.92 21.41
C GLU A 37 5.83 7.52 21.29
N TYR A 38 5.16 7.26 20.15
CA TYR A 38 3.88 7.90 19.81
C TYR A 38 2.68 6.96 19.94
N ALA A 39 1.55 7.55 20.30
CA ALA A 39 0.28 6.83 20.44
C ALA A 39 -0.43 6.71 19.09
N LEU A 40 -1.05 5.54 18.90
CA LEU A 40 -2.13 5.36 17.94
C LEU A 40 -3.40 5.99 18.55
N LEU A 41 -3.90 7.07 17.94
CA LEU A 41 -5.05 7.87 18.43
C LEU A 41 -6.37 7.46 17.80
N GLN A 42 -6.31 7.04 16.54
CA GLN A 42 -7.45 6.49 15.82
C GLN A 42 -6.96 5.47 14.80
N ILE A 43 -7.77 4.44 14.57
CA ILE A 43 -7.55 3.46 13.50
C ILE A 43 -8.82 3.27 12.70
N GLY A 44 -8.65 3.24 11.39
CA GLY A 44 -9.68 3.09 10.39
C GLY A 44 -9.57 1.73 9.69
N PHE A 45 -10.71 1.08 9.50
CA PHE A 45 -10.81 -0.13 8.69
C PHE A 45 -11.87 0.07 7.61
N CYS A 46 -11.52 -0.22 6.37
CA CYS A 46 -12.49 -0.29 5.28
C CYS A 46 -12.62 -1.74 4.83
N LEU A 47 -13.74 -2.38 5.19
CA LEU A 47 -14.02 -3.73 4.71
C LEU A 47 -14.55 -3.64 3.29
N ALA A 48 -13.86 -4.27 2.35
CA ALA A 48 -14.29 -4.41 0.97
C ALA A 48 -14.92 -5.79 0.75
N THR A 49 -16.18 -5.82 0.34
CA THR A 49 -16.88 -7.05 -0.04
C THR A 49 -17.21 -7.03 -1.53
N TYR A 50 -16.92 -8.12 -2.23
CA TYR A 50 -17.26 -8.26 -3.64
C TYR A 50 -18.64 -8.90 -3.76
N SER A 51 -19.58 -8.17 -4.36
CA SER A 51 -20.89 -8.72 -4.71
C SER A 51 -20.89 -9.11 -6.19
N ASN A 52 -21.05 -10.41 -6.43
CA ASN A 52 -21.27 -10.95 -7.76
C ASN A 52 -22.74 -11.36 -7.92
N SER A 53 -23.60 -10.36 -8.07
CA SER A 53 -25.00 -10.61 -8.44
C SER A 53 -25.10 -10.66 -9.97
N SER A 54 -26.01 -11.47 -10.52
CA SER A 54 -26.15 -11.68 -11.98
C SER A 54 -26.40 -10.41 -12.80
N ALA A 55 -26.71 -9.28 -12.15
CA ALA A 55 -26.99 -7.99 -12.76
C ALA A 55 -25.80 -7.00 -12.74
N GLU A 56 -24.86 -7.10 -11.79
CA GLU A 56 -23.74 -6.15 -11.69
C GLU A 56 -22.63 -6.67 -10.74
N ALA A 57 -21.40 -6.72 -11.23
CA ALA A 57 -20.21 -6.99 -10.44
C ALA A 57 -19.75 -5.71 -9.75
N LYS A 58 -19.80 -5.64 -8.42
CA LYS A 58 -19.41 -4.44 -7.69
C LYS A 58 -18.73 -4.72 -6.36
N TRP A 59 -17.83 -3.82 -5.98
CA TRP A 59 -17.28 -3.76 -4.62
C TRP A 59 -18.16 -2.88 -3.74
N ILE A 60 -18.46 -3.37 -2.54
CA ILE A 60 -19.17 -2.64 -1.49
C ILE A 60 -18.17 -2.37 -0.37
N LEU A 61 -18.01 -1.10 -0.01
CA LEU A 61 -17.04 -0.65 0.98
C LEU A 61 -17.76 -0.27 2.28
N HIS A 62 -17.22 -0.72 3.40
CA HIS A 62 -17.72 -0.44 4.74
C HIS A 62 -16.61 0.21 5.58
N PRO A 63 -16.49 1.55 5.56
CA PRO A 63 -15.51 2.27 6.36
C PRO A 63 -15.96 2.39 7.82
N TYR A 64 -15.04 2.13 8.73
CA TYR A 64 -15.21 2.25 10.17
C TYR A 64 -14.01 2.97 10.77
N ASN A 65 -14.24 3.85 11.74
CA ASN A 65 -13.18 4.56 12.45
C ASN A 65 -13.35 4.33 13.95
N PHE A 66 -12.25 4.04 14.63
CA PHE A 66 -12.24 3.73 16.06
C PHE A 66 -11.23 4.65 16.73
N TYR A 67 -11.68 5.44 17.71
CA TYR A 67 -10.77 6.12 18.61
C TYR A 67 -10.13 5.12 19.55
N THR A 68 -8.85 5.32 19.80
CA THR A 68 -8.01 4.32 20.46
C THR A 68 -7.35 4.92 21.68
N TYR A 69 -7.49 4.25 22.82
CA TYR A 69 -6.99 4.75 24.10
C TYR A 69 -6.56 3.57 24.95
N SER A 70 -5.28 3.51 25.30
CA SER A 70 -4.75 2.44 26.14
C SER A 70 -4.87 2.80 27.61
N SER A 71 -5.28 1.84 28.44
CA SER A 71 -5.17 1.99 29.89
C SER A 71 -3.83 1.54 30.46
N GLU A 72 -2.94 1.01 29.61
CA GLU A 72 -1.57 0.60 29.95
C GLU A 72 -0.55 1.70 29.62
N ILE A 73 -0.88 2.58 28.67
CA ILE A 73 -0.07 3.76 28.33
C ILE A 73 -0.54 4.93 29.18
N TYR A 74 0.17 5.23 30.26
CA TYR A 74 -0.14 6.34 31.17
C TYR A 74 0.41 7.69 30.70
N ASN A 75 1.40 7.67 29.81
CA ASN A 75 2.05 8.84 29.26
C ASN A 75 1.97 8.79 27.74
N THR A 76 1.43 9.84 27.12
CA THR A 76 1.40 9.97 25.65
C THR A 76 2.08 11.27 25.26
N ILE A 77 3.02 11.18 24.33
CA ILE A 77 3.70 12.34 23.75
C ILE A 77 2.90 12.83 22.55
N PHE A 78 2.64 14.13 22.49
CA PHE A 78 2.08 14.79 21.32
C PHE A 78 3.11 15.74 20.74
N LEU A 79 3.40 15.60 19.45
CA LEU A 79 4.10 16.65 18.72
C LEU A 79 3.14 17.82 18.47
N ASN A 80 3.58 19.04 18.76
CA ASN A 80 2.75 20.23 18.63
C ASN A 80 2.22 20.40 17.20
N ASP A 81 3.07 20.22 16.20
CA ASP A 81 2.68 20.36 14.79
C ASP A 81 1.69 19.28 14.37
N THR A 82 1.88 18.03 14.83
CA THR A 82 0.94 16.94 14.60
C THR A 82 -0.42 17.22 15.24
N LEU A 83 -0.44 17.71 16.49
CA LEU A 83 -1.68 18.06 17.18
C LEU A 83 -2.46 19.15 16.45
N LEU A 84 -1.77 20.19 15.99
CA LEU A 84 -2.37 21.27 15.20
C LEU A 84 -2.90 20.74 13.87
N TRP A 85 -2.11 19.94 13.16
CA TRP A 85 -2.50 19.33 11.89
C TRP A 85 -3.75 18.44 12.04
N LEU A 86 -3.78 17.58 13.06
CA LEU A 86 -4.91 16.71 13.36
C LEU A 86 -6.19 17.52 13.61
N ARG A 87 -6.10 18.55 14.46
CA ARG A 87 -7.22 19.44 14.75
C ARG A 87 -7.73 20.13 13.49
N ASP A 88 -6.82 20.66 12.67
CA ASP A 88 -7.16 21.40 11.46
C ASP A 88 -7.78 20.49 10.38
N ASN A 89 -7.50 19.18 10.42
CA ASN A 89 -8.13 18.16 9.58
C ASN A 89 -9.37 17.51 10.21
N GLY A 90 -9.83 18.00 11.37
CA GLY A 90 -11.10 17.60 11.97
C GLY A 90 -11.04 16.40 12.91
N PHE A 91 -9.85 15.98 13.33
CA PHE A 91 -9.68 15.09 14.47
C PHE A 91 -10.24 15.74 15.74
N SER A 92 -11.01 14.98 16.52
CA SER A 92 -11.66 15.48 17.74
C SER A 92 -10.99 14.86 18.96
N LEU A 93 -10.18 15.67 19.66
CA LEU A 93 -9.55 15.28 20.92
C LEU A 93 -10.60 14.94 21.99
N ASP A 94 -11.70 15.69 22.02
CA ASP A 94 -12.82 15.42 22.93
C ASP A 94 -13.39 14.02 22.69
N ARG A 95 -13.67 13.66 21.42
CA ARG A 95 -14.15 12.30 21.10
C ARG A 95 -13.08 11.24 21.33
N TRP A 96 -11.81 11.54 21.07
CA TRP A 96 -10.72 10.62 21.38
C TRP A 96 -10.67 10.28 22.87
N VAL A 97 -10.76 11.29 23.74
CA VAL A 97 -10.82 11.09 25.19
C VAL A 97 -12.13 10.43 25.58
N ASP A 98 -13.27 10.98 25.18
CA ASP A 98 -14.58 10.52 25.62
C ASP A 98 -14.93 9.12 25.14
N GLU A 99 -14.68 8.80 23.87
CA GLU A 99 -15.02 7.53 23.22
C GLU A 99 -13.89 6.49 23.33
N GLY A 100 -12.63 6.93 23.30
CA GLY A 100 -11.49 6.03 23.48
C GLY A 100 -11.34 5.60 24.94
N CYS A 101 -11.39 6.54 25.89
CA CYS A 101 -11.15 6.27 27.31
C CYS A 101 -12.31 5.55 27.99
N VAL A 102 -13.52 5.48 27.38
CA VAL A 102 -14.81 5.20 28.06
C VAL A 102 -14.63 4.24 29.23
N SER A 103 -14.60 4.91 30.38
CA SER A 103 -14.40 4.38 31.70
C SER A 103 -15.50 3.39 32.08
N LEU A 104 -15.13 2.52 33.01
CA LEU A 104 -15.83 1.48 33.76
C LEU A 104 -17.33 1.67 34.11
N LEU A 105 -17.93 2.84 33.87
CA LEU A 105 -19.26 3.24 34.36
C LEU A 105 -20.42 2.94 33.40
N LYS A 106 -20.19 2.71 32.10
CA LYS A 106 -21.29 2.54 31.12
C LYS A 106 -21.35 1.19 30.41
N GLY A 107 -20.52 0.22 30.78
CA GLY A 107 -20.52 -1.11 30.17
C GLY A 107 -20.25 -1.13 28.66
N MET A 108 -19.77 -0.02 28.11
CA MET A 108 -19.53 0.18 26.68
C MET A 108 -18.07 -0.13 26.34
N PHE A 109 -17.87 -0.59 25.11
CA PHE A 109 -16.59 -0.96 24.50
C PHE A 109 -15.45 -0.04 24.93
N ARG A 110 -14.46 -0.58 25.66
CA ARG A 110 -13.16 0.10 25.78
C ARG A 110 -12.37 -0.29 24.54
N VAL A 111 -11.80 0.63 23.77
CA VAL A 111 -10.75 0.28 22.81
C VAL A 111 -9.40 0.26 23.52
N ASP A 112 -9.35 -0.56 24.59
CA ASP A 112 -8.21 -0.69 25.49
C ASP A 112 -7.24 -1.73 24.95
N PHE A 113 -6.11 -1.32 24.40
CA PHE A 113 -5.11 -2.21 23.81
C PHE A 113 -4.39 -3.04 24.87
N LYS A 114 -4.52 -4.37 24.78
CA LYS A 114 -3.78 -5.35 25.57
C LYS A 114 -3.26 -6.41 24.61
N ARG A 115 -1.94 -6.56 24.52
CA ARG A 115 -1.28 -7.45 23.57
C ARG A 115 -1.78 -8.89 23.70
N LEU A 116 -1.98 -9.57 22.57
CA LEU A 116 -2.36 -11.00 22.53
C LEU A 116 -1.37 -11.89 23.31
N GLY A 117 -0.07 -11.57 23.27
CA GLY A 117 0.97 -12.28 24.04
C GLY A 117 0.77 -12.21 25.56
N ASP A 118 0.26 -11.09 26.06
CA ASP A 118 0.03 -10.86 27.50
C ASP A 118 -1.27 -11.51 28.00
N MET A 119 -2.01 -12.19 27.12
CA MET A 119 -3.17 -13.02 27.48
C MET A 119 -2.79 -14.43 27.91
N HIS A 120 -1.60 -14.92 27.56
CA HIS A 120 -1.19 -16.32 27.81
C HIS A 120 -0.37 -16.54 29.10
N SER A 121 0.05 -15.47 29.79
CA SER A 121 0.85 -15.57 31.02
C SER A 121 0.04 -15.93 32.28
N ASP A 122 -1.28 -15.82 32.29
CA ASP A 122 -2.08 -16.02 33.50
C ASP A 122 -2.59 -17.48 33.60
N SER A 123 -1.71 -18.40 34.00
CA SER A 123 -2.04 -19.81 34.24
C SER A 123 -2.84 -20.10 35.54
N VAL A 124 -3.60 -19.14 36.08
CA VAL A 124 -4.43 -19.38 37.27
C VAL A 124 -5.80 -18.69 37.14
N SER A 125 -6.86 -19.51 37.14
CA SER A 125 -8.30 -19.18 37.21
C SER A 125 -9.06 -18.93 35.89
N PHE A 126 -9.20 -19.98 35.09
CA PHE A 126 -10.08 -20.06 33.91
C PHE A 126 -11.59 -19.86 34.16
N ILE A 127 -12.06 -19.64 35.40
CA ILE A 127 -13.50 -19.60 35.72
C ILE A 127 -13.98 -18.25 36.32
N THR A 128 -13.11 -17.31 36.68
CA THR A 128 -13.54 -16.12 37.45
C THR A 128 -13.04 -14.74 37.00
N LYS A 129 -12.38 -14.60 35.84
CA LYS A 129 -12.16 -13.27 35.23
C LYS A 129 -12.75 -13.23 33.82
N ARG A 130 -13.87 -12.51 33.68
CA ARG A 130 -14.31 -11.86 32.44
C ARG A 130 -13.18 -10.95 31.95
N THR A 131 -12.12 -11.50 31.36
CA THR A 131 -11.08 -10.73 30.69
C THR A 131 -11.70 -10.14 29.44
N ARG A 132 -11.92 -8.82 29.50
CA ARG A 132 -12.65 -8.01 28.53
C ARG A 132 -11.89 -7.98 27.20
N ASN A 133 -12.17 -8.93 26.31
CA ASN A 133 -11.83 -8.76 24.91
C ASN A 133 -12.58 -7.53 24.39
N ASN A 134 -11.87 -6.48 24.01
CA ASN A 134 -12.49 -5.41 23.25
C ASN A 134 -12.71 -5.86 21.79
N GLY A 135 -13.58 -5.18 21.03
CA GLY A 135 -13.83 -5.64 19.66
C GLY A 135 -12.77 -5.32 18.64
N LEU A 136 -11.84 -4.38 18.89
CA LEU A 136 -10.72 -4.24 17.97
C LEU A 136 -9.77 -5.44 18.06
N HIS A 137 -9.49 -5.97 19.25
CA HIS A 137 -8.76 -7.24 19.36
C HIS A 137 -9.47 -8.38 18.64
N HIS A 138 -10.81 -8.44 18.74
CA HIS A 138 -11.57 -9.42 17.97
C HIS A 138 -11.47 -9.21 16.46
N LEU A 139 -11.46 -7.96 15.99
CA LEU A 139 -11.23 -7.64 14.60
C LEU A 139 -9.82 -8.05 14.14
N ILE A 140 -8.76 -7.69 14.88
CA ILE A 140 -7.37 -8.04 14.54
C ILE A 140 -7.18 -9.56 14.58
N LYS A 141 -7.71 -10.22 15.60
CA LYS A 141 -7.71 -11.68 15.69
C LYS A 141 -8.42 -12.31 14.50
N SER A 142 -9.57 -11.77 14.08
CA SER A 142 -10.29 -12.24 12.91
C SER A 142 -9.50 -12.03 11.62
N ILE A 143 -8.83 -10.89 11.45
CA ILE A 143 -7.95 -10.62 10.31
C ILE A 143 -6.86 -11.70 10.20
N ILE A 144 -6.23 -12.04 11.32
CA ILE A 144 -5.16 -13.05 11.40
C ILE A 144 -5.73 -14.46 11.13
N GLU A 145 -6.76 -14.87 11.87
CA GLU A 145 -7.31 -16.23 11.82
C GLU A 145 -7.95 -16.55 10.46
N TYR A 146 -8.68 -15.61 9.88
CA TYR A 146 -9.30 -15.76 8.57
C TYR A 146 -8.38 -15.36 7.42
N ARG A 147 -7.13 -14.98 7.70
CA ARG A 147 -6.12 -14.60 6.71
C ARG A 147 -6.64 -13.51 5.76
N ILE A 148 -7.28 -12.49 6.32
CA ILE A 148 -7.85 -11.39 5.55
C ILE A 148 -6.69 -10.55 4.96
N PRO A 149 -6.64 -10.33 3.64
CA PRO A 149 -5.64 -9.47 3.02
C PRO A 149 -5.78 -8.03 3.51
N LEU A 150 -4.66 -7.38 3.80
CA LEU A 150 -4.62 -5.98 4.22
C LEU A 150 -4.03 -5.11 3.12
N VAL A 151 -4.71 -3.99 2.85
CA VAL A 151 -4.28 -3.01 1.85
C VAL A 151 -4.01 -1.68 2.56
N PHE A 152 -2.85 -1.10 2.30
CA PHE A 152 -2.42 0.17 2.89
C PHE A 152 -1.95 1.16 1.83
N HIS A 153 -1.67 2.40 2.24
CA HIS A 153 -0.98 3.39 1.44
C HIS A 153 0.17 3.99 2.26
N ASN A 154 1.41 3.58 1.96
CA ASN A 154 2.57 3.92 2.80
C ASN A 154 2.43 3.39 4.25
N GLY A 155 1.94 2.16 4.38
CA GLY A 155 1.38 1.61 5.63
C GLY A 155 2.35 0.93 6.57
N MET A 156 3.66 1.07 6.38
CA MET A 156 4.63 0.37 7.23
C MET A 156 4.47 0.79 8.70
N LEU A 157 4.32 2.10 8.97
CA LEU A 157 4.09 2.61 10.32
C LEU A 157 2.77 2.06 10.91
N ASP A 158 1.69 2.06 10.13
CA ASP A 158 0.39 1.49 10.52
C ASP A 158 0.49 0.02 10.94
N ILE A 159 1.20 -0.80 10.15
CA ILE A 159 1.37 -2.23 10.41
C ILE A 159 2.16 -2.45 11.70
N LEU A 160 3.20 -1.66 11.93
CA LEU A 160 4.01 -1.76 13.14
C LEU A 160 3.23 -1.32 14.39
N HIS A 161 2.42 -0.26 14.32
CA HIS A 161 1.48 0.09 15.39
C HIS A 161 0.45 -1.02 15.61
N LEU A 162 -0.10 -1.60 14.54
CA LEU A 162 -1.05 -2.71 14.64
C LEU A 162 -0.44 -3.92 15.35
N TYR A 163 0.80 -4.25 15.02
CA TYR A 163 1.51 -5.33 15.70
C TYR A 163 1.79 -4.98 17.17
N ASP A 164 2.45 -3.85 17.42
CA ASP A 164 2.91 -3.47 18.76
C ASP A 164 1.76 -3.37 19.77
N LYS A 165 0.66 -2.74 19.34
CA LYS A 165 -0.45 -2.39 20.22
C LYS A 165 -1.43 -3.56 20.41
N PHE A 166 -1.58 -4.45 19.44
CA PHE A 166 -2.60 -5.51 19.51
C PHE A 166 -2.04 -6.92 19.60
N ILE A 167 -0.81 -7.18 19.14
CA ILE A 167 -0.25 -8.53 19.06
C ILE A 167 0.80 -8.74 20.15
N GLY A 168 1.87 -7.95 20.14
CA GLY A 168 3.01 -8.10 21.04
C GLY A 168 4.06 -7.01 20.80
N PRO A 169 5.03 -6.82 21.71
CA PRO A 169 6.09 -5.84 21.51
C PRO A 169 6.86 -6.09 20.22
N LEU A 170 7.20 -5.02 19.50
CA LEU A 170 8.09 -5.14 18.34
C LEU A 170 9.46 -5.71 18.76
N PRO A 171 9.99 -6.71 18.03
CA PRO A 171 11.35 -7.20 18.28
C PRO A 171 12.41 -6.10 18.12
N GLU A 172 13.54 -6.24 18.82
CA GLU A 172 14.69 -5.32 18.67
C GLU A 172 15.45 -5.52 17.36
N ASN A 173 15.36 -6.70 16.75
CA ASN A 173 16.05 -7.01 15.52
C ASN A 173 15.14 -6.80 14.29
N PRO A 174 15.57 -6.05 13.26
CA PRO A 174 14.74 -5.71 12.10
C PRO A 174 14.33 -6.93 11.26
N VAL A 175 15.19 -7.96 11.20
CA VAL A 175 14.87 -9.24 10.54
C VAL A 175 13.76 -9.96 11.30
N GLU A 176 13.78 -9.89 12.63
CA GLU A 176 12.75 -10.48 13.46
C GLU A 176 11.42 -9.73 13.37
N ILE A 177 11.45 -8.39 13.31
CA ILE A 177 10.25 -7.59 13.02
C ILE A 177 9.61 -8.07 11.71
N SER A 178 10.40 -8.17 10.64
CA SER A 178 9.91 -8.63 9.33
C SER A 178 9.35 -10.05 9.37
N ARG A 179 10.01 -10.96 10.10
CA ARG A 179 9.56 -12.34 10.31
C ARG A 179 8.24 -12.39 11.07
N GLU A 180 8.07 -11.57 12.09
CA GLU A 180 6.85 -11.51 12.91
C GLU A 180 5.66 -10.94 12.12
N ILE A 181 5.84 -9.83 11.41
CA ILE A 181 4.81 -9.24 10.56
C ILE A 181 4.32 -10.25 9.52
N THR A 182 5.24 -10.91 8.82
CA THR A 182 4.89 -11.93 7.81
C THR A 182 4.27 -13.19 8.41
N ARG A 183 4.63 -13.54 9.65
CA ARG A 183 4.03 -14.68 10.37
C ARG A 183 2.57 -14.45 10.73
N PHE A 184 2.19 -13.25 11.14
CA PHE A 184 0.82 -12.97 11.57
C PHE A 184 -0.11 -12.57 10.41
N PHE A 185 0.38 -11.79 9.45
CA PHE A 185 -0.44 -11.29 8.35
C PHE A 185 -0.29 -12.11 7.07
N VAL A 186 -0.49 -13.42 7.19
CA VAL A 186 -0.32 -14.41 6.10
C VAL A 186 -1.34 -14.25 4.96
N GLY A 187 -2.42 -13.50 5.17
CA GLY A 187 -3.39 -13.14 4.13
C GLY A 187 -2.82 -12.23 3.03
N GLY A 188 -1.64 -11.65 3.28
CA GLY A 188 -0.96 -10.73 2.38
C GLY A 188 -1.13 -9.28 2.82
N ILE A 189 -0.06 -8.52 2.64
CA ILE A 189 0.02 -7.08 2.88
C ILE A 189 0.31 -6.42 1.52
N PHE A 190 -0.55 -5.49 1.13
CA PHE A 190 -0.45 -4.79 -0.15
C PHE A 190 -0.33 -3.30 0.11
N ASP A 191 0.84 -2.73 -0.15
CA ASP A 191 1.02 -1.28 -0.11
C ASP A 191 0.76 -0.67 -1.49
N THR A 192 -0.24 0.19 -1.59
CA THR A 192 -0.64 0.85 -2.84
C THR A 192 0.38 1.86 -3.32
N LYS A 193 1.16 2.50 -2.44
CA LYS A 193 2.21 3.43 -2.88
C LYS A 193 3.34 2.67 -3.57
N GLU A 194 3.75 1.54 -3.02
CA GLU A 194 4.75 0.65 -3.64
C GLU A 194 4.22 -0.03 -4.91
N HIS A 195 2.97 -0.50 -4.88
CA HIS A 195 2.33 -1.09 -6.07
C HIS A 195 2.17 -0.07 -7.20
N LEU A 196 1.84 1.18 -6.89
CA LEU A 196 1.77 2.23 -7.91
C LEU A 196 3.17 2.60 -8.41
N THR A 197 4.17 2.64 -7.55
CA THR A 197 5.54 2.99 -7.94
C THR A 197 6.18 1.93 -8.83
N SER A 198 6.04 0.64 -8.50
CA SER A 198 6.51 -0.47 -9.33
C SER A 198 5.74 -0.60 -10.66
N ASN A 199 4.41 -0.41 -10.67
CA ASN A 199 3.61 -0.44 -11.89
C ASN A 199 3.84 0.78 -12.80
N VAL A 200 4.03 1.98 -12.23
CA VAL A 200 4.35 3.20 -12.98
C VAL A 200 5.77 3.11 -13.53
N ILE A 201 6.76 2.67 -12.75
CA ILE A 201 8.12 2.44 -13.25
C ILE A 201 8.11 1.41 -14.37
N HIS A 202 7.44 0.26 -14.21
CA HIS A 202 7.32 -0.72 -15.30
C HIS A 202 6.61 -0.17 -16.54
N LYS A 203 5.56 0.66 -16.38
CA LYS A 203 4.92 1.33 -17.52
C LYS A 203 5.85 2.32 -18.20
N LEU A 204 6.61 3.09 -17.43
CA LEU A 204 7.57 4.06 -17.95
C LEU A 204 8.78 3.38 -18.61
N GLU A 205 9.24 2.24 -18.10
CA GLU A 205 10.24 1.38 -18.74
C GLU A 205 9.73 0.78 -20.05
N GLN A 206 8.46 0.35 -20.10
CA GLN A 206 7.86 -0.10 -21.34
C GLN A 206 7.76 1.04 -22.36
N VAL A 207 7.34 2.24 -21.94
CA VAL A 207 7.26 3.43 -22.80
C VAL A 207 8.65 3.89 -23.26
N SER A 208 9.68 3.84 -22.41
CA SER A 208 11.05 4.17 -22.79
C SER A 208 11.67 3.11 -23.71
N SER A 209 11.35 1.83 -23.50
CA SER A 209 11.72 0.75 -24.42
C SER A 209 11.06 0.88 -25.79
N LEU A 210 9.80 1.35 -25.84
CA LEU A 210 9.08 1.66 -27.08
C LEU A 210 9.67 2.91 -27.76
N ARG A 211 10.07 3.93 -27.00
CA ARG A 211 10.76 5.12 -27.53
C ARG A 211 12.14 4.77 -28.10
N ASN A 212 12.86 3.83 -27.49
CA ASN A 212 14.12 3.31 -28.01
C ASN A 212 13.95 2.46 -29.27
N LYS A 213 12.87 1.67 -29.36
CA LYS A 213 12.50 0.94 -30.60
C LYS A 213 12.13 1.90 -31.73
N ASN A 214 11.33 2.93 -31.46
CA ASN A 214 10.95 3.93 -32.48
C ASN A 214 12.15 4.74 -32.98
N ASN A 215 13.14 5.03 -32.14
CA ASN A 215 14.40 5.63 -32.58
C ASN A 215 15.28 4.69 -33.42
N GLN A 216 15.12 3.37 -33.27
CA GLN A 216 15.79 2.38 -34.10
C GLN A 216 15.13 2.33 -35.50
N TYR A 217 13.80 2.32 -35.57
CA TYR A 217 13.06 2.36 -36.85
C TYR A 217 13.25 3.67 -37.62
N ALA A 218 13.27 4.82 -36.94
CA ALA A 218 13.57 6.11 -37.57
C ALA A 218 15.00 6.18 -38.17
N ARG A 219 15.97 5.45 -37.60
CA ARG A 219 17.33 5.30 -38.15
C ARG A 219 17.40 4.35 -39.35
N TYR A 220 16.51 3.37 -39.43
CA TYR A 220 16.42 2.47 -40.59
C TYR A 220 15.78 3.19 -41.79
N GLU A 221 14.75 4.02 -41.58
CA GLU A 221 14.13 4.80 -42.67
C GLU A 221 15.07 5.90 -43.20
N SER A 222 15.86 6.56 -42.34
CA SER A 222 16.86 7.53 -42.79
C SER A 222 18.05 6.91 -43.55
N ASN A 223 18.29 5.61 -43.38
CA ASN A 223 19.37 4.89 -44.09
C ASN A 223 18.89 4.21 -45.38
N SER A 224 17.58 3.95 -45.56
CA SER A 224 17.05 3.41 -46.81
C SER A 224 16.88 4.48 -47.91
N GLU A 225 16.81 5.76 -47.55
CA GLU A 225 16.76 6.87 -48.52
C GLU A 225 18.15 7.34 -49.01
N ALA A 226 19.25 6.90 -48.37
CA ALA A 226 20.62 7.32 -48.72
C ALA A 226 21.32 6.42 -49.76
N VAL A 227 20.66 5.39 -50.29
CA VAL A 227 21.23 4.49 -51.32
C VAL A 227 20.47 4.62 -52.63
N THR A 228 20.46 5.82 -53.21
CA THR A 228 20.19 6.02 -54.65
C THR A 228 21.20 7.02 -55.20
N GLY A 229 22.32 6.52 -55.73
CA GLY A 229 23.32 7.43 -56.27
C GLY A 229 24.67 6.83 -56.68
N GLN A 230 24.73 5.61 -57.22
CA GLN A 230 25.88 5.18 -58.03
C GLN A 230 25.41 4.34 -59.21
N SER A 231 25.72 4.83 -60.42
CA SER A 231 25.50 4.13 -61.69
C SER A 231 26.40 2.89 -61.81
N PRO A 232 25.98 1.84 -62.53
CA PRO A 232 26.74 0.59 -62.64
C PRO A 232 27.88 0.68 -63.67
N PRO A 233 28.97 -0.10 -63.52
CA PRO A 233 29.96 -0.29 -64.59
C PRO A 233 29.39 -1.21 -65.68
N GLY A 234 29.64 -0.85 -66.93
CA GLY A 234 29.04 -1.46 -68.12
C GLY A 234 29.46 -2.92 -68.40
N ILE A 235 28.57 -3.64 -69.08
CA ILE A 235 28.83 -4.95 -69.70
C ILE A 235 28.80 -4.75 -71.23
N PRO A 236 29.81 -5.23 -72.00
CA PRO A 236 29.80 -5.12 -73.44
C PRO A 236 29.01 -6.26 -74.11
N GLY A 237 28.03 -5.86 -74.94
CA GLY A 237 27.74 -6.43 -76.26
C GLY A 237 27.02 -7.78 -76.37
N GLN A 238 25.79 -7.77 -76.91
CA GLN A 238 25.46 -8.20 -78.29
C GLN A 238 23.94 -8.45 -78.45
N GLY A 239 23.39 -8.01 -79.60
CA GLY A 239 22.28 -8.72 -80.28
C GLY A 239 20.87 -8.12 -80.24
N ARG A 240 20.49 -7.46 -81.35
CA ARG A 240 19.25 -7.63 -82.19
C ARG A 240 18.06 -8.41 -81.56
N ALA A 241 16.77 -8.12 -81.80
CA ALA A 241 16.03 -7.28 -82.76
C ALA A 241 14.50 -7.34 -82.47
N ARG A 242 13.76 -6.32 -82.98
CA ARG A 242 12.36 -6.30 -83.51
C ARG A 242 11.17 -6.58 -82.54
N GLU A 243 10.25 -5.63 -82.35
CA GLU A 243 8.94 -5.45 -83.05
C GLU A 243 8.02 -6.69 -82.91
N ASN A 244 6.72 -6.65 -82.56
CA ASN A 244 5.66 -5.67 -82.86
C ASN A 244 4.31 -6.08 -82.18
N THR A 245 3.46 -5.08 -81.86
CA THR A 245 1.99 -5.01 -82.14
C THR A 245 0.89 -5.72 -81.30
N LEU A 246 -0.11 -4.89 -80.89
CA LEU A 246 -1.60 -5.00 -81.01
C LEU A 246 -2.54 -5.28 -79.80
N MET A 247 -3.33 -4.24 -79.48
CA MET A 247 -4.80 -4.11 -79.23
C MET A 247 -5.68 -5.13 -78.46
N SER A 248 -6.36 -4.54 -77.43
CA SER A 248 -7.83 -4.35 -77.30
C SER A 248 -8.79 -5.41 -76.72
N ARG A 249 -9.81 -4.84 -76.03
CA ARG A 249 -11.27 -5.17 -75.92
C ARG A 249 -11.84 -5.74 -74.60
N THR A 250 -12.58 -4.85 -73.90
CA THR A 250 -14.04 -4.85 -73.56
C THR A 250 -14.78 -6.07 -73.02
N ARG A 251 -15.53 -5.86 -71.90
CA ARG A 251 -17.01 -5.98 -71.65
C ARG A 251 -17.31 -6.38 -70.18
N GLU A 252 -18.12 -5.62 -69.43
CA GLU A 252 -19.60 -5.80 -69.18
C GLU A 252 -19.98 -7.25 -68.81
N LYS A 253 -20.65 -7.55 -67.69
CA LYS A 253 -21.74 -6.88 -66.95
C LYS A 253 -21.55 -7.01 -65.44
#